data_AF-A0A537HMZ9-F1
#
_entry.id   AF-A0A537HMZ9-F1
#
_cell.length_a   1.000
_cell.length_b   1.000
_cell.length_c   1.000
_cell.angle_alpha   90.00
_cell.angle_beta   90.00
_cell.angle_gamma   90.00
#
_symmetry.space_group_name_H-M   'P 1'
#
loop_
_entity.id
_entity.type
_entity.pdbx_description
1 polymer ?
#
loop_
_entity_poly.entity_id
_entity_poly.type
_entity_poly.pdbx_seq_one_letter_code
_entity_poly.pdbx_strand_id
1 'polypeptide(L)'
;MAKFTLNVSDPKAKTTRPVALEGVRAQPLVGKGIGESVDGRLLNIGTVMLKITGGTDKDGIPMRWDIQGTAKKKALLTKGVGFRSKVDGERRRKLVRGRVVGEDTIQV
;
A
#
# COMPACT_ATOMS: atom_id res chain seq x y z
N MET A 1 -0.99 6.72 17.72
CA MET A 1 -1.02 7.58 16.52
C MET A 1 -0.44 6.80 15.36
N ALA A 2 -1.14 6.75 14.22
CA ALA A 2 -0.64 6.03 13.07
C ALA A 2 0.55 6.78 12.45
N LYS A 3 1.69 6.09 12.36
CA LYS A 3 2.92 6.58 11.75
C LYS A 3 3.04 5.89 10.40
N PHE A 4 2.98 6.68 9.34
CA PHE A 4 3.09 6.17 7.98
C PHE A 4 4.40 6.60 7.36
N THR A 5 5.10 5.67 6.73
CA THR A 5 6.22 5.97 5.84
C THR A 5 5.69 5.97 4.41
N LEU A 6 5.57 7.15 3.81
CA LEU A 6 5.21 7.28 2.40
C LEU A 6 6.44 7.15 1.51
N ASN A 7 6.39 6.22 0.57
CA ASN A 7 7.42 6.14 -0.48
C ASN A 7 6.93 6.81 -1.75
N VAL A 8 7.33 8.07 -1.92
CA VAL A 8 6.96 8.85 -3.10
C VAL A 8 7.92 8.51 -4.23
N SER A 9 7.41 7.86 -5.27
CA SER A 9 8.16 7.60 -6.50
C SER A 9 7.82 8.65 -7.55
N ASP A 10 8.83 9.32 -8.10
CA ASP A 10 8.68 10.17 -9.27
C ASP A 10 9.13 9.41 -10.53
N PRO A 11 8.22 9.07 -11.46
CA PRO A 11 8.55 8.31 -12.65
C PRO A 11 9.45 9.07 -13.64
N LYS A 12 9.44 10.42 -13.63
CA LYS A 12 10.28 11.23 -14.52
C LYS A 12 11.70 11.32 -14.00
N ALA A 13 11.86 11.58 -12.70
CA ALA A 13 13.16 11.64 -12.06
C ALA A 13 13.74 10.26 -11.74
N LYS A 14 12.94 9.18 -11.80
CA LYS A 14 13.29 7.82 -11.36
C LYS A 14 13.83 7.76 -9.93
N THR A 15 13.44 8.72 -9.09
CA THR A 15 13.86 8.77 -7.68
C THR A 15 12.71 8.38 -6.78
N THR A 16 13.04 7.78 -5.64
CA THR A 16 12.08 7.48 -4.58
C THR A 16 12.52 8.20 -3.32
N ARG A 17 11.60 8.94 -2.70
CA ARG A 17 11.88 9.68 -1.46
C ARG A 17 10.95 9.18 -0.36
N PRO A 18 11.50 8.66 0.76
CA PRO A 18 10.69 8.31 1.92
C PRO A 18 10.32 9.59 2.68
N VAL A 19 9.03 9.76 2.95
CA VAL A 19 8.48 10.86 3.75
C VAL A 19 7.73 10.26 4.92
N ALA A 20 8.17 10.54 6.15
CA ALA A 20 7.43 10.14 7.33
C ALA A 20 6.27 11.11 7.57
N LEU A 21 5.05 10.58 7.67
CA LEU A 21 3.86 11.33 8.06
C LEU A 21 3.35 10.86 9.42
N GLU A 22 2.96 11.83 10.23
CA GLU A 22 2.42 11.61 11.57
C GLU A 22 0.97 12.10 11.67
N GLY A 23 0.12 11.26 12.28
CA GLY A 23 -1.16 11.62 12.88
C GLY A 23 -2.16 12.29 11.92
N VAL A 24 -2.16 13.62 11.89
CA VAL A 24 -3.20 14.45 11.24
C VAL A 24 -3.15 14.35 9.71
N ARG A 25 -1.95 14.14 9.14
CA ARG A 25 -1.78 14.05 7.69
C ARG A 25 -2.07 12.66 7.14
N ALA A 26 -2.19 11.67 8.01
CA ALA A 26 -2.44 10.29 7.65
C ALA A 26 -3.94 9.94 7.59
N GLN A 27 -4.78 10.69 8.30
CA GLN A 27 -6.24 10.51 8.27
C GLN A 27 -6.83 10.43 6.84
N PRO A 28 -6.44 11.31 5.89
CA PRO A 28 -6.98 11.29 4.53
C PRO A 28 -6.59 10.06 3.71
N LEU A 29 -5.52 9.35 4.11
CA LEU A 29 -5.09 8.11 3.45
C LEU A 29 -5.89 6.91 3.94
N VAL A 30 -6.36 6.94 5.19
CA VAL A 30 -7.16 5.86 5.76
C VAL A 30 -8.52 5.81 5.06
N GLY A 31 -8.91 4.62 4.57
CA GLY A 31 -10.13 4.44 3.80
C GLY A 31 -9.97 4.59 2.29
N LYS A 32 -8.82 5.11 1.81
CA LYS A 32 -8.49 5.12 0.38
C LYS A 32 -8.02 3.74 -0.07
N GLY A 33 -8.43 3.34 -1.28
CA GLY A 33 -7.98 2.10 -1.91
C GLY A 33 -6.74 2.26 -2.79
N ILE A 34 -6.02 1.16 -3.00
CA ILE A 34 -5.04 1.05 -4.10
C ILE A 34 -5.73 1.40 -5.42
N GLY A 35 -5.09 2.29 -6.18
CA GLY A 35 -5.58 2.81 -7.46
C GLY A 35 -6.23 4.19 -7.36
N GLU A 36 -6.56 4.67 -6.16
CA GLU A 36 -7.12 6.01 -5.97
C GLU A 36 -6.04 7.09 -5.99
N SER A 37 -6.47 8.29 -6.38
CA SER A 37 -5.65 9.50 -6.40
C SER A 37 -5.84 10.30 -5.12
N VAL A 38 -4.74 10.86 -4.62
CA VAL A 38 -4.67 11.71 -3.43
C VAL A 38 -3.89 12.97 -3.80
N ASP A 39 -4.38 14.12 -3.35
CA ASP A 39 -3.69 15.39 -3.56
C ASP A 39 -2.42 15.47 -2.70
N GLY A 40 -1.27 15.67 -3.35
CA GLY A 40 0.02 15.85 -2.70
C GLY A 40 0.10 17.08 -1.80
N ARG A 41 -0.85 18.03 -1.93
CA ARG A 41 -1.01 19.18 -1.02
C ARG A 41 -1.28 18.73 0.42
N LEU A 42 -2.11 17.70 0.58
CA LEU A 42 -2.46 17.14 1.90
C LEU A 42 -1.25 16.47 2.58
N LEU A 43 -0.27 16.05 1.77
CA LEU A 43 0.91 15.30 2.20
C LEU A 43 2.19 16.17 2.18
N ASN A 44 2.06 17.47 1.86
CA ASN A 44 3.15 18.44 1.75
C ASN A 44 4.23 18.09 0.70
N ILE A 45 3.84 17.35 -0.35
CA ILE A 45 4.71 16.91 -1.46
C ILE A 45 4.54 17.83 -2.69
N GLY A 46 3.90 18.99 -2.50
CA GLY A 46 3.62 19.97 -3.54
C GLY A 46 2.28 19.73 -4.24
N THR A 47 2.10 20.33 -5.41
CA THR A 47 0.82 20.43 -6.14
C THR A 47 0.51 19.21 -7.03
N VAL A 48 1.07 18.04 -6.73
CA VAL A 48 1.01 16.86 -7.61
C VAL A 48 -0.08 15.91 -7.14
N MET A 49 -0.83 15.32 -8.08
CA MET A 49 -1.70 14.19 -7.78
C MET A 49 -0.88 12.92 -7.65
N LEU A 50 -0.95 12.29 -6.48
CA LEU A 50 -0.31 11.02 -6.19
C LEU A 50 -1.31 9.89 -6.35
N LYS A 51 -0.84 8.73 -6.81
CA LYS A 51 -1.67 7.53 -6.92
C LYS A 51 -1.18 6.48 -5.92
N ILE A 52 -2.09 5.91 -5.15
CA ILE A 52 -1.76 4.81 -4.24
C ILE A 52 -1.51 3.55 -5.09
N THR A 53 -0.28 3.05 -5.10
CA THR A 53 0.10 1.86 -5.88
C THR A 53 0.14 0.60 -5.03
N GLY A 54 0.37 0.71 -3.73
CA GLY A 54 0.47 -0.41 -2.82
C GLY A 54 0.66 0.03 -1.37
N GLY A 55 1.05 -0.93 -0.53
CA GLY A 55 1.37 -0.69 0.86
C GLY A 55 1.76 -1.98 1.59
N THR A 56 2.34 -1.82 2.77
CA THR A 56 2.70 -2.93 3.66
C THR A 56 2.17 -2.71 5.07
N ASP A 57 1.75 -3.83 5.66
CA ASP A 57 1.29 -3.89 7.06
C ASP A 57 2.48 -4.00 8.02
N LYS A 58 2.23 -3.81 9.32
CA LYS A 58 3.21 -3.99 10.41
C LYS A 58 3.94 -5.34 10.39
N ASP A 59 3.24 -6.39 9.99
CA ASP A 59 3.82 -7.74 9.91
C ASP A 59 4.53 -8.01 8.56
N GLY A 60 4.74 -6.98 7.73
CA GLY A 60 5.33 -7.13 6.39
C GLY A 60 4.39 -7.77 5.37
N ILE A 61 3.09 -7.82 5.67
CA ILE A 61 2.08 -8.37 4.77
C ILE A 61 1.79 -7.36 3.67
N PRO A 62 1.95 -7.73 2.38
CA PRO A 62 1.66 -6.82 1.29
C PRO A 62 0.16 -6.67 1.08
N MET A 63 -0.25 -5.46 0.70
CA MET A 63 -1.60 -5.18 0.21
C MET A 63 -1.79 -5.70 -1.20
N ARG A 64 -3.01 -6.14 -1.52
CA ARG A 64 -3.37 -6.58 -2.86
C ARG A 64 -4.65 -5.90 -3.36
N TRP A 65 -4.58 -5.34 -4.56
CA TRP A 65 -5.65 -4.57 -5.19
C TRP A 65 -6.97 -5.33 -5.40
N ASP A 66 -6.90 -6.64 -5.59
CA ASP A 66 -8.03 -7.54 -5.85
C ASP A 66 -8.88 -7.82 -4.59
N ILE A 67 -8.26 -7.74 -3.40
CA ILE A 67 -8.96 -8.09 -2.16
C ILE A 67 -9.62 -6.84 -1.59
N GLN A 68 -10.94 -6.87 -1.51
CA GLN A 68 -11.71 -5.78 -0.90
C GLN A 68 -11.60 -5.76 0.63
N GLY A 69 -11.64 -4.54 1.18
CA GLY A 69 -11.63 -4.25 2.60
C GLY A 69 -10.24 -3.91 3.14
N THR A 70 -10.20 -3.66 4.45
CA THR A 70 -8.99 -3.35 5.22
C THR A 70 -8.39 -4.58 5.90
N ALA A 71 -9.16 -5.66 6.08
CA ALA A 71 -8.75 -6.82 6.85
C ALA A 71 -7.71 -7.72 6.14
N LYS A 72 -6.99 -8.51 6.96
CA LYS A 72 -6.13 -9.61 6.52
C LYS A 72 -6.97 -10.81 6.11
N LYS A 73 -6.68 -11.40 4.95
CA LYS A 73 -7.35 -12.62 4.47
C LYS A 73 -6.33 -13.65 3.97
N LYS A 74 -6.62 -14.94 4.18
CA LYS A 74 -5.82 -16.05 3.64
C LYS A 74 -6.37 -16.48 2.28
N ALA A 75 -5.77 -15.99 1.20
CA ALA A 75 -6.14 -16.32 -0.16
C ALA A 75 -5.23 -17.41 -0.73
N LEU A 76 -5.78 -18.28 -1.60
CA LEU A 76 -4.98 -19.23 -2.38
C LEU A 76 -4.37 -18.49 -3.57
N LEU A 77 -3.04 -18.32 -3.54
CA LEU A 77 -2.31 -17.56 -4.55
C LEU A 77 -1.63 -18.50 -5.54
N THR A 78 -1.73 -18.16 -6.82
CA THR A 78 -1.06 -18.83 -7.94
C THR A 78 0.14 -18.01 -8.43
N LYS A 79 -0.02 -16.69 -8.53
CA LYS A 79 1.02 -15.74 -8.97
C LYS A 79 0.71 -14.31 -8.49
N GLY A 80 1.74 -13.47 -8.46
CA GLY A 80 1.63 -12.02 -8.30
C GLY A 80 2.03 -11.48 -6.93
N VAL A 81 1.36 -10.42 -6.48
CA VAL A 81 1.71 -9.70 -5.24
C VAL A 81 1.53 -10.62 -4.03
N GLY A 82 2.58 -10.76 -3.22
CA GLY A 82 2.64 -11.65 -2.05
C GLY A 82 3.02 -13.11 -2.35
N PHE A 83 3.05 -13.53 -3.62
CA PHE A 83 3.47 -14.87 -4.00
C PHE A 83 4.19 -14.92 -5.34
N ARG A 84 5.51 -15.17 -5.27
CA ARG A 84 6.34 -15.49 -6.43
C ARG A 84 6.50 -17.00 -6.49
N SER A 85 5.81 -17.65 -7.43
CA SER A 85 5.96 -19.07 -7.70
C SER A 85 7.39 -19.35 -8.17
N LYS A 86 7.98 -20.44 -7.67
CA LYS A 86 9.28 -20.93 -8.18
C LYS A 86 9.09 -22.05 -9.20
N VAL A 87 7.98 -22.78 -9.06
CA VAL A 87 7.60 -23.90 -9.91
C VAL A 87 6.30 -23.54 -10.62
N ASP A 88 6.19 -23.95 -11.89
CA ASP A 88 4.94 -23.78 -12.62
C ASP A 88 3.81 -24.59 -11.97
N GLY A 89 2.61 -24.01 -11.89
CA GLY A 89 1.47 -24.62 -11.20
C GLY A 89 1.51 -24.58 -9.66
N GLU A 90 2.53 -24.00 -9.01
CA GLU A 90 2.57 -23.87 -7.55
C GLU A 90 1.41 -22.98 -7.04
N ARG A 91 0.64 -23.50 -6.08
CA ARG A 91 -0.42 -22.74 -5.40
C ARG A 91 -0.21 -22.79 -3.91
N ARG A 92 -0.18 -21.63 -3.27
CA ARG A 92 0.00 -21.55 -1.81
C ARG A 92 -1.01 -20.62 -1.17
N ARG A 93 -1.61 -21.08 -0.08
CA ARG A 93 -2.47 -20.23 0.75
C ARG A 93 -1.57 -19.29 1.55
N LYS A 94 -1.65 -18.00 1.25
CA LYS A 94 -0.89 -16.95 1.92
C LYS A 94 -1.81 -15.91 2.49
N LEU A 95 -1.36 -15.30 3.57
CA LEU A 95 -2.03 -14.18 4.21
C LEU A 95 -1.64 -12.90 3.46
N VAL A 96 -2.65 -12.15 3.05
CA VAL A 96 -2.55 -10.91 2.28
C VAL A 96 -3.51 -9.90 2.86
N ARG A 97 -3.18 -8.61 2.70
CA ARG A 97 -4.05 -7.53 3.15
C ARG A 97 -4.91 -7.03 2.00
N GLY A 98 -6.12 -6.58 2.33
CA GLY A 98 -7.00 -5.94 1.37
C GLY A 98 -6.42 -4.63 0.82
N ARG A 99 -7.10 -4.10 -0.20
CA ARG A 99 -6.67 -2.94 -0.98
C ARG A 99 -6.83 -1.61 -0.25
N VAL A 100 -7.61 -1.57 0.84
CA VAL A 100 -7.92 -0.33 1.55
C VAL A 100 -6.89 -0.09 2.64
N VAL A 101 -6.35 1.12 2.68
CA VAL A 101 -5.40 1.55 3.71
C VAL A 101 -6.14 1.64 5.03
N GLY A 102 -5.72 0.82 6.00
CA GLY A 102 -6.21 0.86 7.38
C GLY A 102 -5.13 1.39 8.33
N GLU A 103 -5.50 1.60 9.58
CA GLU A 103 -4.60 2.13 10.62
C GLU A 103 -3.39 1.24 10.93
N ASP A 104 -3.50 -0.08 10.67
CA ASP A 104 -2.39 -1.04 10.86
C ASP A 104 -1.28 -0.89 9.81
N THR A 105 -1.55 -0.16 8.73
CA THR A 105 -0.63 -0.01 7.61
C THR A 105 0.53 0.89 8.04
N ILE A 106 1.76 0.45 7.79
CA ILE A 106 2.95 1.22 8.14
C ILE A 106 3.51 1.97 6.94
N GLN A 107 3.39 1.39 5.75
CA GLN A 107 3.99 1.94 4.54
C GLN A 107 2.98 2.00 3.42
N VAL A 108 3.00 3.10 2.68
CA VAL A 108 2.18 3.33 1.48
C VAL A 108 3.08 3.89 0.38
#